data_AF-A0A7C4WF28-F1
#
_entry.id   AF-A0A7C4WF28-F1
#
_cell.length_a   1.000
_cell.length_b   1.000
_cell.length_c   1.000
_cell.angle_alpha   90.00
_cell.angle_beta   90.00
_cell.angle_gamma   90.00
#
_symmetry.space_group_name_H-M   'P 1'
#
loop_
_entity.id
_entity.type
_entity.pdbx_description
1 polymer ?
#
loop_
_entity_poly.entity_id
_entity_poly.type
_entity_poly.pdbx_seq_one_letter_code
_entity_poly.pdbx_strand_id
1 'polypeptide(L)'
;MKKKKSVKKSSLVSKRIDEKFWRLAIESAKRQPRLAFYSPIASAVLNYWKNIIPRFSMSDLLAKIIEKEIASRWPQLYVRARKSLGVKKGGK
;
A
#
# COMPACT_ATOMS: atom_id res chain seq x y z
N MET A 1 -21.00 13.79 -34.34
CA MET A 1 -21.01 13.00 -33.09
C MET A 1 -19.66 12.29 -32.92
N LYS A 2 -18.86 12.69 -31.92
CA LYS A 2 -17.49 12.17 -31.73
C LYS A 2 -17.53 10.79 -31.07
N LYS A 3 -17.12 9.74 -31.81
CA LYS A 3 -16.96 8.37 -31.30
C LYS A 3 -15.91 8.37 -30.18
N LYS A 4 -16.33 8.07 -28.94
CA LYS A 4 -15.43 7.80 -27.81
C LYS A 4 -14.56 6.59 -28.15
N LYS A 5 -13.26 6.84 -28.38
CA LYS A 5 -12.26 5.78 -28.49
C LYS A 5 -12.19 5.05 -27.15
N SER A 6 -12.65 3.81 -27.14
CA SER A 6 -12.37 2.81 -26.11
C SER A 6 -10.87 2.78 -25.86
N VAL A 7 -10.44 3.30 -24.70
CA VAL A 7 -9.05 3.26 -24.29
C VAL A 7 -8.74 1.79 -23.96
N LYS A 8 -8.00 1.17 -24.89
CA LYS A 8 -7.40 -0.15 -24.77
C LYS A 8 -6.89 -0.38 -23.35
N LYS A 9 -7.44 -1.41 -22.71
CA LYS A 9 -6.89 -2.10 -21.55
C LYS A 9 -5.40 -2.39 -21.84
N SER A 10 -4.49 -1.61 -21.27
CA SER A 10 -3.04 -1.81 -21.39
C SER A 10 -2.61 -2.99 -20.52
N SER A 11 -3.12 -4.18 -20.87
CA SER A 11 -2.44 -5.42 -20.53
C SER A 11 -1.04 -5.34 -21.12
N LEU A 12 -0.03 -5.60 -20.27
CA LEU A 12 1.42 -5.63 -20.55
C LEU A 12 2.16 -4.31 -20.25
N VAL A 13 2.08 -3.82 -19.01
CA VAL A 13 3.17 -3.01 -18.44
C VAL A 13 4.40 -3.92 -18.37
N SER A 14 5.45 -3.54 -19.08
CA SER A 14 6.72 -4.26 -19.16
C SER A 14 7.23 -4.65 -17.77
N LYS A 15 7.79 -5.87 -17.64
CA LYS A 15 8.41 -6.45 -16.42
C LYS A 15 9.52 -5.59 -15.76
N ARG A 16 9.85 -4.41 -16.29
CA ARG A 16 10.83 -3.48 -15.72
C ARG A 16 10.10 -2.36 -14.99
N ILE A 17 10.44 -2.21 -13.71
CA ILE A 17 10.02 -1.08 -12.89
C ILE A 17 10.64 0.18 -13.49
N ASP A 18 9.81 1.20 -13.73
CA ASP A 18 10.30 2.50 -14.18
C ASP A 18 11.06 3.21 -13.05
N GLU A 19 12.34 3.46 -13.27
CA GLU A 19 13.25 4.04 -12.27
C GLU A 19 12.87 5.47 -11.87
N LYS A 20 12.34 6.27 -12.79
CA LYS A 20 11.95 7.65 -12.51
C LYS A 20 10.76 7.66 -11.56
N PHE A 21 9.71 6.89 -11.88
CA PHE A 21 8.54 6.78 -11.01
C PHE A 21 8.85 6.07 -9.69
N TRP A 22 9.79 5.11 -9.70
CA TRP A 22 10.25 4.47 -8.48
C TRP A 22 10.89 5.45 -7.49
N ARG A 23 11.82 6.29 -7.95
CA ARG A 23 12.48 7.29 -7.10
C ARG A 23 11.46 8.25 -6.48
N LEU A 24 10.51 8.75 -7.29
CA LEU A 24 9.44 9.63 -6.82
C LEU A 24 8.57 8.96 -5.75
N ALA A 25 8.24 7.67 -5.94
CA ALA A 25 7.45 6.91 -4.97
C ALA A 25 8.20 6.77 -3.64
N ILE A 26 9.50 6.48 -3.66
CA ILE A 26 10.34 6.35 -2.46
C ILE A 26 10.50 7.69 -1.74
N GLU A 27 10.74 8.79 -2.45
CA GLU A 27 10.83 10.11 -1.85
C GLU A 27 9.51 10.52 -1.18
N SER A 28 8.39 10.26 -1.86
CA SER A 28 7.05 10.51 -1.30
C SER A 28 6.82 9.70 -0.03
N ALA A 29 7.17 8.41 -0.04
CA ALA A 29 7.04 7.54 1.12
C ALA A 29 7.93 7.97 2.30
N LYS A 30 9.15 8.48 2.03
CA LYS A 30 10.03 9.04 3.06
C LYS A 30 9.48 10.31 3.69
N ARG A 31 8.84 11.18 2.89
CA ARG A 31 8.24 12.43 3.38
C ARG A 31 6.94 12.20 4.16
N GLN A 32 6.06 11.35 3.62
CA GLN A 32 4.75 11.08 4.20
C GLN A 32 4.36 9.61 4.01
N PRO A 33 4.72 8.73 4.96
CA PRO A 33 4.40 7.30 4.86
C PRO A 33 2.95 6.98 5.22
N ARG A 34 2.23 7.92 5.87
CA ARG A 34 0.87 7.69 6.35
C ARG A 34 -0.12 7.72 5.20
N LEU A 35 -0.82 6.61 4.99
CA LEU A 35 -1.94 6.50 4.06
C LEU A 35 -3.25 6.79 4.80
N ALA A 36 -4.00 7.79 4.35
CA ALA A 36 -5.38 8.01 4.78
C ALA A 36 -6.33 7.23 3.86
N PHE A 37 -7.28 6.49 4.43
CA PHE A 37 -8.33 5.83 3.67
C PHE A 37 -9.69 6.11 4.33
N TYR A 38 -10.71 6.32 3.50
CA TYR A 38 -12.08 6.50 3.96
C TYR A 38 -12.86 5.21 3.76
N SER A 39 -13.32 4.61 4.86
CA SER A 39 -14.23 3.46 4.83
C SER A 39 -15.10 3.46 6.08
N PRO A 40 -16.39 3.81 5.97
CA PRO A 40 -17.32 3.77 7.10
C PRO A 40 -17.42 2.39 7.74
N ILE A 41 -17.38 1.32 6.93
CA ILE A 41 -17.47 -0.07 7.40
C ILE A 41 -16.24 -0.44 8.23
N ALA A 42 -15.04 -0.19 7.71
CA ALA A 42 -13.81 -0.49 8.44
C ALA A 42 -13.71 0.37 9.71
N SER A 43 -14.14 1.63 9.64
CA SER A 43 -14.20 2.51 10.81
C SER A 43 -15.09 1.94 11.91
N ALA A 44 -16.30 1.49 11.58
CA ALA A 44 -17.22 0.89 12.54
C ALA A 44 -16.62 -0.35 13.22
N VAL A 45 -16.10 -1.29 12.42
CA VAL A 45 -15.52 -2.55 12.93
C VAL A 45 -14.27 -2.29 13.78
N LEU A 46 -13.36 -1.44 13.32
CA LEU A 46 -12.12 -1.17 14.06
C LEU A 46 -12.39 -0.41 15.36
N ASN A 47 -13.34 0.53 15.36
CA ASN A 47 -13.73 1.24 16.59
C ASN A 47 -14.39 0.32 17.60
N TYR A 48 -15.21 -0.64 17.16
CA TYR A 48 -15.72 -1.69 18.02
C TYR A 48 -14.57 -2.42 18.73
N TRP A 49 -13.59 -2.93 17.98
CA TRP A 49 -12.42 -3.63 18.55
C TRP A 49 -11.59 -2.76 19.49
N LYS A 50 -11.39 -1.48 19.16
CA LYS A 50 -10.68 -0.52 20.01
C LYS A 50 -11.32 -0.35 21.37
N ASN A 51 -12.65 -0.38 21.44
CA ASN A 51 -13.38 -0.16 22.68
C ASN A 51 -13.35 -1.38 23.61
N ILE A 52 -13.16 -2.59 23.07
CA ILE A 52 -13.23 -3.83 23.84
C ILE A 52 -11.86 -4.49 24.11
N ILE A 53 -10.83 -4.21 23.30
CA ILE A 53 -9.48 -4.75 23.50
C ILE A 53 -8.58 -3.67 24.12
N PRO A 54 -8.07 -3.89 25.35
CA PRO A 54 -7.05 -3.01 25.93
C PRO A 54 -5.82 -2.91 25.03
N ARG A 55 -5.30 -1.69 24.85
CA ARG A 55 -4.10 -1.40 24.05
C ARG A 55 -4.21 -1.80 22.56
N PHE A 56 -5.42 -1.90 22.03
CA PHE A 56 -5.61 -2.15 20.60
C PHE A 56 -5.06 -1.02 19.73
N SER A 57 -4.16 -1.36 18.81
CA SER A 57 -3.58 -0.42 17.85
C SER A 57 -4.20 -0.65 16.46
N MET A 58 -5.15 0.22 16.11
CA MET A 58 -5.76 0.25 14.77
C MET A 58 -4.69 0.39 13.69
N SER A 59 -3.73 1.31 13.90
CA SER A 59 -2.66 1.59 12.95
C SER A 59 -1.78 0.37 12.69
N ASP A 60 -1.43 -0.39 13.73
CA ASP A 60 -0.60 -1.59 13.56
C ASP A 60 -1.36 -2.71 12.85
N LEU A 61 -2.64 -2.92 13.19
CA LEU A 61 -3.47 -3.89 12.50
C LEU A 61 -3.61 -3.54 11.02
N LEU A 62 -3.92 -2.28 10.72
CA LEU A 62 -4.05 -1.78 9.35
C LEU A 62 -2.74 -1.93 8.57
N ALA A 63 -1.61 -1.55 9.16
CA ALA A 63 -0.31 -1.72 8.54
C ALA A 63 -0.05 -3.19 8.17
N LYS A 64 -0.33 -4.13 9.09
CA LYS A 64 -0.17 -5.58 8.84
C LYS A 64 -1.06 -6.09 7.71
N ILE A 65 -2.33 -5.69 7.69
CA ILE A 65 -3.28 -6.12 6.64
C ILE A 65 -2.85 -5.58 5.28
N ILE A 66 -2.56 -4.28 5.20
CA ILE A 66 -2.19 -3.61 3.95
C ILE A 66 -0.84 -4.12 3.44
N GLU A 67 0.17 -4.27 4.29
CA GLU A 67 1.46 -4.82 3.86
C GLU A 67 1.33 -6.24 3.33
N LYS A 68 0.53 -7.08 3.98
CA LYS A 68 0.26 -8.45 3.52
C LYS A 68 -0.36 -8.45 2.12
N GLU A 69 -1.38 -7.61 1.91
CA GLU A 69 -2.06 -7.50 0.61
C GLU A 69 -1.11 -6.94 -0.47
N ILE A 70 -0.34 -5.89 -0.18
CA ILE A 70 0.64 -5.32 -1.11
C ILE A 70 1.72 -6.35 -1.48
N ALA A 71 2.23 -7.10 -0.50
CA ALA A 71 3.23 -8.13 -0.73
C ALA A 71 2.71 -9.26 -1.62
N SER A 72 1.43 -9.63 -1.48
CA SER A 72 0.78 -10.63 -2.32
C SER A 72 0.53 -10.12 -3.74
N ARG A 73 0.01 -8.88 -3.87
CA ARG A 73 -0.42 -8.33 -5.15
C ARG A 73 0.74 -7.83 -6.02
N TRP A 74 1.79 -7.29 -5.40
CA TRP A 74 2.98 -6.75 -6.10
C TRP A 74 4.29 -7.18 -5.41
N PRO A 75 4.65 -8.47 -5.43
CA PRO A 75 5.79 -8.99 -4.67
C PRO A 75 7.13 -8.33 -5.06
N GLN A 76 7.35 -8.06 -6.35
CA GLN A 76 8.59 -7.43 -6.81
C GLN A 76 8.74 -5.99 -6.32
N LEU A 77 7.65 -5.20 -6.34
CA LEU A 77 7.64 -3.83 -5.82
C LEU A 77 7.81 -3.82 -4.30
N TYR A 78 7.17 -4.76 -3.59
CA TYR A 78 7.29 -4.88 -2.14
C TYR A 78 8.73 -5.19 -1.71
N VAL A 79 9.39 -6.19 -2.33
CA VAL A 79 10.79 -6.52 -2.05
C VAL A 79 11.71 -5.34 -2.32
N ARG A 80 11.48 -4.64 -3.44
CA ARG A 80 12.27 -3.46 -3.80
C ARG A 80 12.04 -2.31 -2.82
N ALA A 81 10.80 -2.05 -2.40
CA ALA A 81 10.46 -0.99 -1.45
C ALA A 81 11.17 -1.21 -0.11
N ARG A 82 11.13 -2.44 0.42
CA ARG A 82 11.83 -2.80 1.66
C ARG A 82 13.33 -2.51 1.59
N LYS A 83 13.98 -2.89 0.48
CA LYS A 83 15.40 -2.61 0.24
C LYS A 83 15.66 -1.11 0.18
N SER A 84 14.86 -0.36 -0.59
CA SER A 84 15.05 1.09 -0.78
C SER A 84 14.76 1.93 0.47
N LEU A 85 13.87 1.46 1.35
CA LEU A 85 13.53 2.13 2.60
C LEU A 85 14.36 1.64 3.80
N GLY A 86 15.27 0.68 3.62
CA GLY A 86 16.11 0.15 4.69
C GLY A 86 15.35 -0.65 5.75
N VAL A 87 14.12 -1.11 5.44
CA VAL A 87 13.30 -1.89 6.37
C VAL A 87 13.85 -3.30 6.43
N LYS A 88 14.64 -3.60 7.48
CA LYS A 88 15.14 -4.96 7.76
C LYS A 88 13.95 -5.95 7.82
N LYS A 89 14.17 -7.22 7.46
CA LYS A 89 13.20 -8.29 7.78
C LYS A 89 12.94 -8.19 9.28
N GLY A 90 11.71 -7.85 9.67
CA GLY A 90 11.34 -7.60 11.05
C GLY A 90 11.85 -8.73 11.94
N GLY A 91 12.60 -8.35 12.98
CA GLY A 91 12.80 -9.20 14.13
C GLY A 91 11.43 -9.65 14.61
N LYS A 92 11.32 -10.97 14.82
CA LYS A 92 10.21 -11.57 15.55
C LYS A 92 10.16 -10.99 16.96
#